data_AF-A0A0L8LL81-F1
#
_entry.id   AF-A0A0L8LL81-F1
#
_cell.length_a   1.000
_cell.length_b   1.000
_cell.length_c   1.000
_cell.angle_alpha   90.00
_cell.angle_beta   90.00
_cell.angle_gamma   90.00
#
_symmetry.space_group_name_H-M   'P 1'
#
loop_
_entity.id
_entity.type
_entity.pdbx_description
1 polymer ?
#
loop_
_entity_poly.entity_id
_entity_poly.type
_entity_poly.pdbx_seq_one_letter_code
_entity_poly.pdbx_strand_id
1 'polypeptide(L)'
;PRDWETADREGRSLTPLITKLNAIRRAHPALRQLRNIHFHHVDQEAVIAYSKRSGSNTVLVVANLDPHHTQEATVSLDMPQLGLEWHESVPVRDELTGETYHWGRANYVRLEPGTRPAHVFSVLRPSTPQIGGSPTQ
;
A
#
# COMPACT_ATOMS: atom_id res chain seq x y z
N PRO A 1 20.63 -27.84 14.71
CA PRO A 1 20.80 -26.44 14.22
C PRO A 1 19.88 -26.20 13.00
N ARG A 2 19.40 -24.98 12.75
CA ARG A 2 18.60 -24.66 11.55
C ARG A 2 19.53 -24.37 10.38
N ASP A 3 19.20 -24.88 9.19
CA ASP A 3 19.95 -24.64 7.94
C ASP A 3 19.29 -23.50 7.15
N TRP A 4 19.83 -22.29 7.32
CA TRP A 4 19.29 -21.07 6.72
C TRP A 4 19.71 -20.90 5.26
N GLU A 5 20.96 -21.24 4.93
CA GLU A 5 21.51 -21.06 3.58
C GLU A 5 20.77 -21.93 2.55
N THR A 6 20.46 -23.18 2.91
CA THR A 6 19.68 -24.06 2.04
C THR A 6 18.24 -23.56 1.87
N ALA A 7 17.61 -23.05 2.93
CA ALA A 7 16.26 -22.50 2.84
C ALA A 7 16.17 -21.25 1.95
N ASP A 8 17.17 -20.37 2.01
CA ASP A 8 17.26 -19.19 1.15
C ASP A 8 17.49 -19.59 -0.31
N ARG A 9 18.41 -20.54 -0.57
CA ARG A 9 18.71 -21.04 -1.92
C ARG A 9 17.53 -21.73 -2.57
N GLU A 10 16.70 -22.43 -1.81
CA GLU A 10 15.50 -23.12 -2.30
C GLU A 10 14.25 -22.24 -2.35
N GLY A 11 14.36 -20.95 -2.00
CA GLY A 11 13.21 -20.03 -2.01
C GLY A 11 12.14 -20.34 -0.96
N ARG A 12 12.45 -21.17 0.04
CA ARG A 12 11.53 -21.56 1.14
C ARG A 12 11.59 -20.59 2.32
N SER A 13 12.29 -19.47 2.14
CA SER A 13 12.55 -18.47 3.16
C SER A 13 11.74 -17.20 2.94
N LEU A 14 11.19 -16.65 4.03
CA LEU A 14 10.51 -15.36 4.03
C LEU A 14 11.48 -14.17 4.14
N THR A 15 12.79 -14.42 4.27
CA THR A 15 13.82 -13.38 4.40
C THR A 15 13.71 -12.29 3.33
N PRO A 16 13.49 -12.60 2.02
CA PRO A 16 13.35 -11.56 1.00
C PRO A 16 12.15 -10.65 1.24
N LEU A 17 10.99 -11.23 1.59
CA LEU A 17 9.76 -10.47 1.86
C LEU A 17 9.94 -9.57 3.09
N ILE A 18 10.47 -10.12 4.19
CA ILE A 18 10.72 -9.37 5.42
C ILE A 18 11.71 -8.22 5.17
N THR A 19 12.77 -8.48 4.40
CA THR A 19 13.75 -7.46 4.00
C THR A 19 13.08 -6.33 3.21
N LYS A 20 12.23 -6.68 2.25
CA LYS A 20 11.47 -5.72 1.44
C LYS A 20 10.52 -4.88 2.29
N LEU A 21 9.74 -5.51 3.18
CA LEU A 21 8.86 -4.80 4.11
C LEU A 21 9.62 -3.84 5.02
N ASN A 22 10.80 -4.24 5.51
CA ASN A 22 11.66 -3.35 6.30
C ASN A 22 12.19 -2.17 5.47
N ALA A 23 12.55 -2.38 4.21
CA ALA A 23 12.93 -1.30 3.30
C ALA A 23 11.76 -0.31 3.09
N ILE A 24 10.54 -0.81 2.87
CA ILE A 24 9.33 0.01 2.75
C ILE A 24 9.08 0.82 4.04
N ARG A 25 9.17 0.20 5.22
CA ARG A 25 9.04 0.92 6.51
C ARG A 25 10.08 2.03 6.67
N ARG A 26 11.30 1.84 6.16
CA ARG A 26 12.35 2.86 6.13
C ARG A 26 12.11 3.92 5.07
N ALA A 27 11.46 3.62 3.95
CA ALA A 27 11.18 4.63 2.92
C ALA A 27 9.94 5.50 3.26
N HIS A 28 8.97 4.98 4.02
CA HIS A 28 7.69 5.65 4.26
C HIS A 28 7.49 6.08 5.73
N PRO A 29 7.64 7.38 6.06
CA PRO A 29 7.40 7.89 7.41
C PRO A 29 6.01 7.56 7.98
N ALA A 30 4.99 7.43 7.13
CA ALA A 30 3.65 7.05 7.54
C ALA A 30 3.58 5.72 8.30
N LEU A 31 4.50 4.78 8.00
CA LEU A 31 4.55 3.46 8.64
C LEU A 31 5.24 3.46 10.01
N ARG A 32 5.88 4.57 10.40
CA ARG A 32 6.64 4.70 11.65
C ARG A 32 5.83 5.27 12.81
N GLN A 33 4.59 5.70 12.55
CA GLN A 33 3.67 6.25 13.54
C GLN A 33 2.56 5.24 13.88
N LEU A 34 1.93 5.37 15.06
CA LEU A 34 0.88 4.45 15.51
C LEU A 34 -0.54 5.00 15.38
N ARG A 35 -0.73 6.30 15.65
CA ARG A 35 -2.06 6.92 15.79
C ARG A 35 -2.71 7.36 14.46
N ASN A 36 -2.02 7.16 13.34
CA ASN A 36 -2.37 7.68 12.03
C ASN A 36 -2.98 6.62 11.11
N ILE A 37 -3.72 5.66 11.66
CA ILE A 37 -4.33 4.56 10.91
C ILE A 37 -5.82 4.80 10.71
N HIS A 38 -6.32 4.51 9.50
CA HIS A 38 -7.73 4.54 9.17
C HIS A 38 -8.10 3.31 8.35
N PHE A 39 -9.21 2.66 8.68
CA PHE A 39 -9.70 1.47 7.98
C PHE A 39 -10.71 1.86 6.92
N HIS A 40 -10.55 1.32 5.72
CA HIS A 40 -11.45 1.54 4.60
C HIS A 40 -12.42 0.37 4.46
N HIS A 41 -13.60 0.64 3.90
CA HIS A 41 -14.59 -0.40 3.71
C HIS A 41 -14.19 -1.32 2.56
N VAL A 42 -14.43 -2.62 2.74
CA VAL A 42 -14.26 -3.66 1.73
C VAL A 42 -15.50 -4.56 1.80
N ASP A 43 -15.97 -5.02 0.65
CA ASP A 43 -17.17 -5.86 0.51
C ASP A 43 -16.93 -7.36 0.83
N GLN A 44 -15.70 -7.73 1.22
CA GLN A 44 -15.30 -9.09 1.53
C GLN A 44 -14.68 -9.18 2.93
N GLU A 45 -15.20 -10.06 3.79
CA GLU A 45 -14.77 -10.21 5.19
C GLU A 45 -13.33 -10.71 5.33
N ALA A 46 -12.88 -11.54 4.37
CA ALA A 46 -11.52 -12.05 4.32
C ALA A 46 -10.50 -11.00 3.81
N VAL A 47 -10.93 -9.78 3.46
CA VAL A 47 -10.03 -8.74 2.95
C VAL A 47 -10.08 -7.52 3.86
N ILE A 48 -8.90 -7.04 4.27
CA ILE A 48 -8.75 -5.81 5.05
C ILE A 48 -8.08 -4.73 4.22
N ALA A 49 -8.59 -3.50 4.31
CA ALA A 49 -7.97 -2.32 3.72
C ALA A 49 -7.78 -1.24 4.78
N TYR A 50 -6.58 -0.66 4.86
CA TYR A 50 -6.29 0.46 5.75
C TYR A 50 -5.22 1.37 5.18
N SER A 51 -5.28 2.65 5.54
CA SER A 51 -4.26 3.62 5.18
C SER A 51 -3.57 4.19 6.41
N LYS A 52 -2.34 4.66 6.18
CA LYS A 52 -1.54 5.42 7.14
C LYS A 52 -0.96 6.64 6.45
N ARG A 53 -0.95 7.78 7.14
CA ARG A 53 -0.48 9.05 6.59
C ARG A 53 0.41 9.84 7.53
N SER A 54 1.47 10.44 7.01
CA SER A 54 2.34 11.38 7.73
C SER A 54 2.78 12.50 6.78
N GLY A 55 2.26 13.71 6.97
CA GLY A 55 2.47 14.81 6.02
C GLY A 55 1.87 14.47 4.65
N SER A 56 2.68 14.55 3.60
CA SER A 56 2.33 14.17 2.23
C SER A 56 2.50 12.67 1.93
N ASN A 57 3.18 11.92 2.79
CA ASN A 57 3.41 10.49 2.61
C ASN A 57 2.16 9.70 3.04
N THR A 58 1.55 8.99 2.09
CA THR A 58 0.37 8.15 2.33
C THR A 58 0.67 6.74 1.84
N VAL A 59 0.43 5.75 2.72
CA VAL A 59 0.53 4.33 2.40
C VAL A 59 -0.85 3.71 2.58
N LEU A 60 -1.30 2.97 1.58
CA LEU A 60 -2.55 2.21 1.61
C LEU A 60 -2.20 0.72 1.50
N VAL A 61 -2.73 -0.09 2.40
CA VAL A 61 -2.50 -1.53 2.44
C VAL A 61 -3.83 -2.23 2.23
N VAL A 62 -3.83 -3.24 1.36
CA VAL A 62 -4.95 -4.16 1.17
C VAL A 62 -4.41 -5.58 1.29
N ALA A 63 -4.93 -6.37 2.22
CA ALA A 63 -4.40 -7.70 2.52
C ALA A 63 -5.52 -8.74 2.60
N ASN A 64 -5.24 -9.91 2.04
CA ASN A 64 -6.06 -11.09 2.19
C ASN A 64 -5.70 -11.79 3.51
N LEU A 65 -6.71 -12.01 4.34
CA LEU A 65 -6.63 -12.68 5.64
C LEU A 65 -6.82 -14.20 5.51
N ASP A 66 -7.33 -14.69 4.38
CA ASP A 66 -7.42 -16.11 4.05
C ASP A 66 -6.08 -16.56 3.42
N PRO A 67 -5.28 -17.41 4.11
CA PRO A 67 -4.00 -17.87 3.59
C PRO A 67 -4.11 -19.00 2.55
N HIS A 68 -5.32 -19.47 2.23
CA HIS A 68 -5.56 -20.65 1.39
C HIS A 68 -6.31 -20.33 0.10
N HIS A 69 -7.23 -19.36 0.12
CA HIS A 69 -8.06 -19.06 -1.05
C HIS A 69 -7.80 -17.67 -1.62
N THR A 70 -7.90 -17.57 -2.96
CA THR A 70 -7.92 -16.28 -3.64
C THR A 70 -9.18 -15.51 -3.24
N GLN A 71 -9.01 -14.23 -2.90
CA GLN A 71 -10.11 -13.33 -2.58
C GLN A 71 -10.17 -12.20 -3.61
N GLU A 72 -11.38 -11.93 -4.09
CA GLU A 72 -11.72 -10.81 -4.95
C GLU A 72 -12.64 -9.88 -4.19
N ALA A 73 -12.40 -8.57 -4.28
CA ALA A 73 -13.11 -7.58 -3.50
C ALA A 73 -13.12 -6.20 -4.17
N THR A 74 -14.10 -5.38 -3.79
CA THR A 74 -14.14 -3.95 -4.08
C THR A 74 -13.78 -3.15 -2.83
N VAL A 75 -12.65 -2.46 -2.89
CA VAL A 75 -12.19 -1.55 -1.82
C VAL A 75 -12.81 -0.17 -2.04
N SER A 76 -13.61 0.26 -1.06
CA SER A 76 -14.22 1.58 -1.01
C SER A 76 -13.40 2.52 -0.13
N LEU A 77 -12.62 3.39 -0.75
CA LEU A 77 -11.75 4.34 -0.08
C LEU A 77 -12.52 5.53 0.49
N ASP A 78 -12.17 5.88 1.73
CA ASP A 78 -12.51 7.17 2.35
C ASP A 78 -11.48 8.20 1.84
N MET A 79 -11.84 8.85 0.72
CA MET A 79 -10.94 9.76 -0.01
C MET A 79 -10.48 10.95 0.86
N PRO A 80 -11.35 11.61 1.66
CA PRO A 80 -10.92 12.65 2.59
C PRO A 80 -9.83 12.22 3.59
N GLN A 81 -9.86 10.98 4.08
CA GLN A 81 -8.81 10.48 4.99
C GLN A 81 -7.45 10.35 4.30
N LEU A 82 -7.47 10.07 3.00
CA LEU A 82 -6.28 10.11 2.13
C LEU A 82 -5.86 11.54 1.77
N GLY A 83 -6.66 12.56 2.13
CA GLY A 83 -6.45 13.96 1.80
C GLY A 83 -6.68 14.25 0.33
N LEU A 84 -7.71 13.63 -0.26
CA LEU A 84 -8.15 13.73 -1.64
C LEU A 84 -9.64 14.05 -1.68
N GLU A 85 -10.11 14.71 -2.74
CA GLU A 85 -11.54 14.87 -2.99
C GLU A 85 -12.21 13.55 -3.43
N TRP A 86 -13.52 13.41 -3.19
CA TRP A 86 -14.25 12.17 -3.47
C TRP A 86 -14.25 11.71 -4.93
N HIS A 87 -14.05 12.64 -5.86
CA HIS A 87 -14.05 12.39 -7.30
C HIS A 87 -12.63 12.22 -7.87
N GLU A 88 -11.60 12.40 -7.05
CA GLU A 88 -10.22 12.26 -7.50
C GLU A 88 -9.87 10.80 -7.82
N SER A 89 -8.97 10.65 -8.77
CA SER A 89 -8.27 9.41 -9.05
C SER A 89 -6.78 9.69 -9.00
N VAL A 90 -6.04 8.91 -8.20
CA VAL A 90 -4.61 9.12 -7.96
C VAL A 90 -3.79 7.92 -8.41
N PRO A 91 -2.59 8.15 -8.97
CA PRO A 91 -1.67 7.06 -9.23
C PRO A 91 -1.15 6.50 -7.90
N VAL A 92 -1.14 5.18 -7.78
CA VAL A 92 -0.61 4.44 -6.64
C VAL A 92 0.39 3.42 -7.13
N ARG A 93 1.51 3.25 -6.42
CA ARG A 93 2.51 2.24 -6.74
C ARG A 93 2.51 1.16 -5.69
N ASP A 94 2.36 -0.10 -6.09
CA ASP A 94 2.53 -1.24 -5.20
C ASP A 94 4.02 -1.45 -4.92
N GLU A 95 4.45 -1.18 -3.70
CA GLU A 95 5.85 -1.31 -3.32
C GLU A 95 6.30 -2.78 -3.32
N LEU A 96 5.39 -3.76 -3.25
CA LEU A 96 5.71 -5.19 -3.30
C LEU A 96 5.99 -5.70 -4.71
N THR A 97 5.43 -5.09 -5.75
CA THR A 97 5.58 -5.55 -7.15
C THR A 97 6.23 -4.52 -8.06
N GLY A 98 6.15 -3.24 -7.71
CA GLY A 98 6.56 -2.10 -8.52
C GLY A 98 5.49 -1.63 -9.51
N GLU A 99 4.37 -2.35 -9.62
CA GLU A 99 3.27 -2.02 -10.52
C GLU A 99 2.58 -0.72 -10.09
N THR A 100 2.10 0.06 -11.06
CA THR A 100 1.38 1.31 -10.82
C THR A 100 -0.05 1.19 -11.33
N TYR A 101 -0.98 1.71 -10.53
CA TYR A 101 -2.41 1.68 -10.78
C TYR A 101 -2.99 3.09 -10.60
N HIS A 102 -4.18 3.33 -11.14
CA HIS A 102 -4.96 4.52 -10.83
C HIS A 102 -6.13 4.14 -9.93
N TRP A 103 -6.14 4.68 -8.71
CA TRP A 103 -7.15 4.37 -7.70
C TRP A 103 -8.05 5.57 -7.44
N GLY A 104 -9.35 5.33 -7.47
CA GLY A 104 -10.38 6.29 -7.09
C GLY A 104 -11.11 5.83 -5.84
N ARG A 105 -12.38 6.24 -5.70
CA ARG A 105 -13.20 5.86 -4.55
C ARG A 105 -13.48 4.36 -4.45
N ALA A 106 -13.69 3.65 -5.56
CA ALA A 106 -14.02 2.22 -5.58
C ALA A 106 -13.06 1.48 -6.50
N ASN A 107 -12.38 0.45 -5.97
CA ASN A 107 -11.28 -0.22 -6.67
C ASN A 107 -11.42 -1.73 -6.53
N TYR A 108 -11.40 -2.44 -7.66
CA TYR A 108 -11.37 -3.89 -7.68
C TYR A 108 -9.97 -4.41 -7.36
N VAL A 109 -9.89 -5.45 -6.53
CA VAL A 109 -8.65 -6.17 -6.21
C VAL A 109 -8.86 -7.68 -6.30
N ARG A 110 -7.79 -8.40 -6.67
CA ARG A 110 -7.71 -9.87 -6.63
C ARG A 110 -6.41 -10.27 -5.94
N LEU A 111 -6.51 -10.93 -4.79
CA LEU A 111 -5.39 -11.30 -3.93
C LEU A 111 -5.27 -12.82 -3.83
N GLU A 112 -4.18 -13.35 -4.39
CA GLU A 112 -3.91 -14.79 -4.46
C GLU A 112 -2.84 -15.17 -3.42
N PRO A 113 -3.16 -16.01 -2.43
CA PRO A 113 -2.18 -16.48 -1.45
C PRO A 113 -0.98 -17.16 -2.11
N GLY A 114 0.20 -16.98 -1.53
CA GLY A 114 1.46 -17.51 -2.07
C GLY A 114 2.09 -16.66 -3.17
N THR A 115 1.29 -16.00 -4.03
CA THR A 115 1.83 -15.11 -5.08
C THR A 115 1.73 -13.64 -4.68
N ARG A 116 0.54 -13.20 -4.26
CA ARG A 116 0.24 -11.78 -3.97
C ARG A 116 -0.79 -11.69 -2.85
N PRO A 117 -0.41 -11.99 -1.60
CA PRO A 117 -1.34 -12.00 -0.48
C PRO A 117 -1.76 -10.59 -0.04
N ALA A 118 -1.02 -9.56 -0.43
CA ALA A 118 -1.31 -8.18 -0.11
C ALA A 118 -0.75 -7.22 -1.17
N HIS A 119 -1.32 -6.02 -1.20
CA HIS A 119 -0.76 -4.85 -1.84
C HIS A 119 -0.32 -3.84 -0.77
N VAL A 120 0.85 -3.22 -0.98
CA VAL A 120 1.33 -2.12 -0.14
C VAL A 120 1.57 -0.92 -1.05
N PHE A 121 0.54 -0.12 -1.22
CA PHE A 121 0.55 1.03 -2.10
C PHE A 121 1.16 2.27 -1.46
N SER A 122 2.00 2.97 -2.20
CA SER A 122 2.32 4.37 -1.94
C SER A 122 1.50 5.27 -2.87
N VAL A 123 0.86 6.30 -2.32
CA VAL A 123 0.13 7.28 -3.14
C VAL A 123 1.13 8.22 -3.79
N LEU A 124 1.16 8.22 -5.12
CA LEU A 124 2.00 9.11 -5.91
C LEU A 124 1.25 10.43 -6.08
N ARG A 125 1.52 11.39 -5.20
CA ARG A 125 1.03 12.75 -5.41
C ARG A 125 1.90 13.43 -6.47
N PRO A 126 1.31 14.11 -7.47
CA PRO A 126 2.06 15.07 -8.25
C PRO A 126 2.66 16.06 -7.25
N SER A 127 3.99 16.21 -7.26
CA SER A 127 4.61 17.34 -6.57
C SER A 127 3.96 18.59 -7.16
N THR A 128 3.18 19.32 -6.37
CA THR A 128 2.71 20.64 -6.78
C THR A 128 3.96 21.41 -7.22
N PRO A 129 4.07 21.87 -8.49
CA PRO A 129 5.15 22.75 -8.84
C PRO A 129 5.06 23.93 -7.86
N GLN A 130 6.15 24.21 -7.17
CA GLN A 130 6.28 25.43 -6.41
C GLN A 130 6.21 26.55 -7.44
N ILE A 131 5.01 27.10 -7.66
CA ILE A 131 4.80 28.26 -8.53
C ILE A 131 5.61 29.37 -7.89
N GLY A 132 6.83 29.55 -8.39
CA GLY A 132 7.68 30.67 -8.09
C GLY A 132 6.93 31.91 -8.56
N GLY A 133 6.27 32.59 -7.62
CA GLY A 133 5.81 33.94 -7.84
C GLY A 133 7.03 34.81 -8.11
N SER A 134 7.14 35.33 -9.32
CA SER A 134 8.10 36.36 -9.68
C SER A 134 7.92 37.56 -8.73
N PRO A 135 9.00 38.13 -8.14
CA PRO A 135 8.89 39.42 -7.49
C PRO A 135 8.85 40.49 -8.59
N THR A 136 7.68 41.07 -8.81
CA THR A 136 7.59 42.37 -9.49
C THR A 136 8.18 43.42 -8.55
N GLN A 137 9.37 43.91 -8.89
CA GLN A 137 9.71 45.33 -8.71
C GLN A 137 9.29 46.09 -9.96
#